data_AF-A0A659PN63-F1
#
_entry.id   AF-A0A659PN63-F1
#
_cell.length_a   1.000
_cell.length_b   1.000
_cell.length_c   1.000
_cell.angle_alpha   90.00
_cell.angle_beta   90.00
_cell.angle_gamma   90.00
#
_symmetry.space_group_name_H-M   'P 1'
#
loop_
_entity.id
_entity.type
_entity.pdbx_description
1 polymer ?
#
loop_
_entity_poly.entity_id
_entity_poly.type
_entity_poly.pdbx_seq_one_letter_code
_entity_poly.pdbx_strand_id
1 'polypeptide(L)'
;SIQDNSERFPSVLVQELVDYIGQSHYLPGDETLTCDESEARVKAHITRLHTRMPFDAQNYQPGEQQSYAREWLPAASQSGKAHSDFVQPLPFTMPETLTLDSLQRFWAHPARAFFQMRLQVNFRS
;
A
#
# COMPACT_ATOMS: atom_id res chain seq x y z
N SER A 1 11.11 7.42 -11.35
CA SER A 1 9.62 7.36 -11.47
C SER A 1 9.13 6.20 -10.62
N ILE A 2 7.86 6.14 -10.20
CA ILE A 2 7.34 4.94 -9.50
C ILE A 2 7.48 3.68 -10.38
N GLN A 3 7.53 3.85 -11.70
CA GLN A 3 7.62 2.77 -12.68
C GLN A 3 9.04 2.17 -12.79
N ASP A 4 10.07 3.00 -12.84
CA ASP A 4 11.46 2.61 -13.13
C ASP A 4 12.41 2.77 -11.93
N ASN A 5 11.88 3.28 -10.81
CA ASN A 5 12.63 3.64 -9.61
C ASN A 5 13.85 4.57 -9.85
N SER A 6 13.87 5.29 -10.98
CA SER A 6 14.93 6.28 -11.24
C SER A 6 14.84 7.43 -10.25
N GLU A 7 15.99 7.80 -9.71
CA GLU A 7 16.15 8.95 -8.82
C GLU A 7 15.74 10.25 -9.53
N ARG A 8 15.15 11.15 -8.77
CA ARG A 8 14.75 12.47 -9.24
C ARG A 8 15.44 13.51 -8.39
N PHE A 9 16.00 14.51 -9.07
CA PHE A 9 16.68 15.60 -8.41
C PHE A 9 15.69 16.75 -8.13
N PRO A 10 15.85 17.46 -7.01
CA PRO A 10 15.07 18.66 -6.74
C PRO A 10 15.38 19.76 -7.76
N SER A 11 14.54 20.80 -7.78
CA SER A 11 14.86 22.03 -8.52
C SER A 11 16.16 22.65 -7.99
N VAL A 12 16.95 23.26 -8.88
CA VAL A 12 18.21 23.94 -8.53
C VAL A 12 18.02 24.94 -7.39
N LEU A 13 16.91 25.70 -7.40
CA LEU A 13 16.61 26.67 -6.33
C LEU A 13 16.42 26.01 -4.94
N VAL A 14 15.85 24.80 -4.90
CA VAL A 14 15.70 24.05 -3.65
C VAL A 14 17.06 23.53 -3.20
N GLN A 15 17.89 23.07 -4.13
CA GLN A 15 19.26 22.62 -3.83
C GLN A 15 20.10 23.76 -3.25
N GLU A 16 20.12 24.94 -3.88
CA GLU A 16 20.85 26.12 -3.40
C GLU A 16 20.38 26.56 -2.01
N LEU A 17 19.08 26.50 -1.73
CA LEU A 17 18.53 26.81 -0.41
C LEU A 17 19.01 25.82 0.66
N VAL A 18 18.95 24.52 0.37
CA VAL A 18 19.40 23.46 1.29
C VAL A 18 20.91 23.54 1.51
N ASP A 19 21.68 23.84 0.46
CA ASP A 19 23.12 24.06 0.53
C ASP A 19 23.46 25.25 1.43
N TYR A 20 22.80 26.39 1.25
CA TYR A 20 23.00 27.56 2.09
C TYR A 20 22.66 27.29 3.57
N ILE A 21 21.55 26.61 3.85
CA ILE A 21 21.17 26.25 5.23
C ILE A 21 22.24 25.35 5.86
N GLY A 22 22.69 24.32 5.14
CA GLY A 22 23.71 23.40 5.63
C GLY A 22 25.06 24.07 5.91
N GLN A 23 25.48 25.05 5.09
CA GLN A 23 26.75 25.77 5.26
C GLN A 23 26.73 26.80 6.38
N SER A 24 25.54 27.24 6.83
CA SER A 24 25.37 28.31 7.81
C SER A 24 24.92 27.83 9.19
N HIS A 25 24.64 26.53 9.35
CA HIS A 25 24.10 25.95 10.59
C HIS A 25 24.84 24.67 10.98
N TYR A 26 24.70 24.31 12.25
CA TYR A 26 25.05 22.99 12.78
C TYR A 26 23.97 22.56 13.78
N LEU A 27 23.82 21.25 14.00
CA LEU A 27 22.88 20.74 14.99
C LEU A 27 23.50 20.79 16.40
N PRO A 28 22.73 21.02 17.46
CA PRO A 28 23.25 20.95 18.82
C PRO A 28 23.98 19.61 19.08
N GLY A 29 25.21 19.67 19.59
CA GLY A 29 26.08 18.50 19.78
C GLY A 29 27.09 18.24 18.65
N ASP A 30 27.01 18.98 17.55
CA ASP A 30 27.95 18.89 16.41
C ASP A 30 29.02 19.98 16.44
N GLU A 31 29.22 20.70 17.56
CA GLU A 31 30.08 21.89 17.66
C GLU A 31 31.55 21.63 17.29
N THR A 32 32.01 20.39 17.44
CA THR A 32 33.40 20.01 17.18
C THR A 32 33.60 19.28 15.86
N LEU A 33 32.52 19.07 15.09
CA LEU A 33 32.60 18.40 13.79
C LEU A 33 33.21 19.31 12.74
N THR A 34 33.66 18.71 11.64
CA THR A 34 34.07 19.49 10.47
C THR A 34 32.88 20.17 9.81
N CYS A 35 33.14 21.23 9.04
CA CYS A 35 32.10 21.93 8.30
C CYS A 35 31.29 20.97 7.40
N ASP A 36 31.97 20.09 6.66
CA ASP A 36 31.34 19.15 5.72
C ASP A 36 30.44 18.13 6.44
N GLU A 37 30.88 17.62 7.60
CA GLU A 37 30.11 16.66 8.41
C GLU A 37 28.86 17.31 9.01
N SER A 38 29.02 18.53 9.56
CA SER A 38 27.91 19.31 10.10
C SER A 38 26.89 19.66 9.01
N GLU A 39 27.36 20.14 7.87
CA GLU A 39 26.53 20.47 6.71
C GLU A 39 25.69 19.27 6.28
N ALA A 40 26.31 18.09 6.14
CA ALA A 40 25.61 16.87 5.76
C ALA A 40 24.51 16.48 6.77
N ARG A 41 24.78 16.62 8.07
CA ARG A 41 23.79 16.31 9.13
C ARG A 41 22.62 17.28 9.13
N VAL A 42 22.88 18.57 8.94
CA VAL A 42 21.81 19.59 8.83
C VAL A 42 20.92 19.29 7.63
N LYS A 43 21.50 19.04 6.45
CA LYS A 43 20.73 18.71 5.24
C LYS A 43 19.88 17.45 5.42
N ALA A 44 20.44 16.42 6.04
CA ALA A 44 19.73 15.18 6.35
C ALA A 44 18.60 15.39 7.38
N HIS A 45 18.79 16.31 8.34
CA HIS A 45 17.79 16.62 9.36
C HIS A 45 16.56 17.33 8.79
N ILE A 46 16.76 18.30 7.89
CA ILE A 46 15.66 19.07 7.28
C ILE A 46 15.02 18.36 6.09
N THR A 47 15.71 17.39 5.49
CA THR A 47 15.19 16.63 4.34
C THR A 47 14.47 15.37 4.82
N ARG A 48 13.19 15.25 4.47
CA ARG A 48 12.40 14.06 4.79
C ARG A 48 12.12 13.21 3.55
N LEU A 49 12.48 11.94 3.63
CA LEU A 49 12.03 10.92 2.69
C LEU A 49 10.68 10.38 3.17
N HIS A 50 9.63 10.66 2.40
CA HIS A 50 8.30 10.11 2.66
C HIS A 50 8.15 8.72 2.04
N THR A 51 7.40 7.85 2.71
CA THR A 51 7.13 6.49 2.22
C THR A 51 6.26 6.52 0.97
N ARG A 52 6.41 5.50 0.12
CA ARG A 52 5.65 5.40 -1.12
C ARG A 52 4.15 5.15 -0.92
N MET A 53 3.78 4.31 0.04
CA MET A 53 2.39 3.91 0.26
C MET A 53 1.81 4.64 1.48
N PRO A 54 0.57 5.12 1.43
CA PRO A 54 -0.04 5.88 2.54
C PRO A 54 -0.27 5.02 3.80
N PHE A 55 -0.30 3.70 3.66
CA PHE A 55 -0.45 2.71 4.73
C PHE A 55 0.89 2.12 5.20
N ASP A 56 2.03 2.66 4.78
CA ASP A 56 3.31 2.24 5.35
C ASP A 56 3.30 2.48 6.87
N ALA A 57 3.78 1.49 7.64
CA ALA A 57 3.78 1.55 9.10
C ALA A 57 4.56 2.76 9.63
N GLN A 58 5.58 3.25 8.92
CA GLN A 58 6.35 4.43 9.32
C GLN A 58 5.48 5.70 9.43
N ASN A 59 4.41 5.81 8.64
CA ASN A 59 3.51 6.96 8.71
C ASN A 59 2.64 6.98 9.98
N TYR A 60 2.53 5.88 10.72
CA TYR A 60 1.68 5.78 11.91
C TYR A 60 2.47 5.62 13.21
N GLN A 61 3.80 5.68 13.13
CA GLN A 61 4.66 5.76 14.32
C GLN A 61 4.49 7.12 14.99
N PRO A 62 4.57 7.20 16.33
CA PRO A 62 4.52 8.47 17.04
C PRO A 62 5.64 9.41 16.58
N GLY A 63 5.29 10.65 16.26
CA GLY A 63 6.25 11.67 15.80
C GLY A 63 5.54 12.85 15.16
N GLU A 64 6.32 13.85 14.76
CA GLU A 64 5.81 15.08 14.14
C GLU A 64 4.96 14.83 12.88
N GLN A 65 5.33 13.81 12.11
CA GLN A 65 4.75 13.50 10.81
C GLN A 65 3.77 12.33 10.86
N GLN A 66 3.26 11.98 12.05
CA GLN A 66 2.26 10.93 12.18
C GLN A 66 1.03 11.30 11.33
N SER A 67 0.63 10.39 10.45
CA SER A 67 -0.53 10.52 9.59
C SER A 67 -1.81 10.60 10.42
N TYR A 68 -2.68 11.54 10.05
CA TYR A 68 -4.03 11.68 10.62
C TYR A 68 -5.08 10.82 9.89
N ALA A 69 -4.71 10.16 8.78
CA ALA A 69 -5.59 9.35 7.95
C ALA A 69 -5.86 7.97 8.58
N ARG A 70 -6.83 7.92 9.50
CA ARG A 70 -7.17 6.72 10.29
C ARG A 70 -7.64 5.54 9.45
N GLU A 71 -8.15 5.76 8.25
CA GLU A 71 -8.63 4.72 7.34
C GLU A 71 -7.54 3.70 6.96
N TRP A 72 -6.27 4.12 6.98
CA TRP A 72 -5.13 3.27 6.65
C TRP A 72 -4.52 2.58 7.85
N LEU A 73 -4.86 3.01 9.07
CA LEU A 73 -4.30 2.46 10.31
C LEU A 73 -4.43 0.93 10.39
N PRO A 74 -5.59 0.31 10.04
CA PRO A 74 -5.71 -1.15 10.08
C PRO A 74 -4.75 -1.88 9.14
N ALA A 75 -4.46 -1.30 7.97
CA ALA A 75 -3.51 -1.85 7.01
C ALA A 75 -2.07 -1.65 7.50
N ALA A 76 -1.74 -0.47 8.03
CA ALA A 76 -0.44 -0.15 8.60
C ALA A 76 -0.08 -1.01 9.83
N SER A 77 -1.06 -1.30 10.67
CA SER A 77 -0.90 -2.16 11.85
C SER A 77 -1.06 -3.65 11.55
N GLN A 78 -1.25 -4.03 10.28
CA GLN A 78 -1.50 -5.42 9.86
C GLN A 78 -2.64 -6.10 10.64
N SER A 79 -3.65 -5.33 11.07
CA SER A 79 -4.78 -5.84 11.85
C SER A 79 -5.91 -6.36 10.96
N GLY A 80 -5.67 -6.46 9.66
CA GLY A 80 -6.59 -7.07 8.70
C GLY A 80 -6.75 -8.56 8.95
N LYS A 81 -7.91 -9.10 8.58
CA LYS A 81 -8.13 -10.54 8.49
C LYS A 81 -8.03 -10.93 7.03
N ALA A 82 -7.20 -11.93 6.72
CA ALA A 82 -7.19 -12.52 5.40
C ALA A 82 -8.61 -12.99 5.03
N HIS A 83 -8.96 -12.86 3.75
CA HIS A 83 -10.21 -13.46 3.26
C HIS A 83 -10.19 -14.96 3.53
N SER A 84 -11.29 -15.48 4.06
CA SER A 84 -11.48 -16.92 4.21
C SER A 84 -11.57 -17.59 2.84
N ASP A 85 -11.31 -18.90 2.81
CA ASP A 85 -11.49 -19.70 1.60
C ASP A 85 -12.88 -19.50 1.01
N PHE A 86 -12.91 -19.19 -0.29
CA PHE A 86 -14.16 -18.88 -0.99
C PHE A 86 -15.12 -20.08 -1.04
N VAL A 87 -14.59 -21.29 -1.24
CA VAL A 87 -15.40 -22.51 -1.36
C VAL A 87 -15.73 -23.03 0.03
N GLN A 88 -16.95 -22.77 0.46
CA GLN A 88 -17.53 -23.37 1.66
C GLN A 88 -18.67 -24.32 1.24
N PRO A 89 -18.82 -25.48 1.90
CA PRO A 89 -19.89 -26.42 1.56
C PRO A 89 -21.24 -25.76 1.80
N LEU A 90 -22.08 -25.74 0.75
CA LEU A 90 -23.42 -25.22 0.84
C LEU A 90 -24.41 -26.38 0.93
N PRO A 91 -25.43 -26.31 1.81
CA PRO A 91 -26.50 -27.29 1.79
C PRO A 91 -27.14 -27.28 0.39
N PHE A 92 -27.33 -28.47 -0.15
CA PHE A 92 -27.94 -28.69 -1.45
C PHE A 92 -28.88 -29.88 -1.37
N THR A 93 -30.11 -29.66 -1.81
CA THR A 93 -31.11 -30.72 -1.97
C THR A 93 -31.29 -30.94 -3.45
N MET A 94 -31.00 -32.16 -3.92
CA MET A 94 -31.16 -32.53 -5.32
C MET A 94 -32.65 -32.46 -5.69
N PRO A 95 -33.05 -31.71 -6.72
CA PRO A 95 -34.44 -31.72 -7.18
C PRO A 95 -34.80 -33.09 -7.78
N GLU A 96 -36.07 -33.49 -7.67
CA GLU A 96 -36.57 -34.76 -8.21
C GLU A 96 -36.47 -34.83 -9.74
N THR A 97 -36.52 -33.66 -10.40
CA THR A 97 -36.44 -33.55 -11.87
C THR A 97 -35.41 -32.51 -12.28
N LEU A 98 -34.61 -32.82 -13.30
CA LEU A 98 -33.66 -31.90 -13.92
C LEU A 98 -33.91 -31.81 -15.42
N THR A 99 -33.76 -30.61 -15.99
CA THR A 99 -33.81 -30.42 -17.43
C THR A 99 -32.48 -30.83 -18.07
N LEU A 100 -32.54 -31.39 -19.29
CA LEU A 100 -31.34 -31.76 -20.04
C LEU A 100 -30.42 -30.55 -20.28
N ASP A 101 -31.00 -29.40 -20.58
CA ASP A 101 -30.27 -28.12 -20.75
C ASP A 101 -29.49 -27.73 -19.47
N SER A 102 -30.03 -27.97 -18.27
CA SER A 102 -29.30 -27.72 -17.02
C SER A 102 -28.07 -28.61 -16.86
N LEU A 103 -28.19 -29.90 -17.26
CA LEU A 103 -27.06 -30.84 -17.25
C LEU A 103 -26.01 -30.47 -18.30
N GLN A 104 -26.44 -30.10 -19.51
CA GLN A 104 -25.53 -29.65 -20.57
C GLN A 104 -24.74 -28.41 -20.16
N ARG A 105 -25.43 -27.41 -19.58
CA ARG A 105 -24.80 -26.19 -19.06
C ARG A 105 -23.83 -26.49 -17.92
N PHE A 106 -24.19 -27.41 -17.03
CA PHE A 106 -23.33 -27.81 -15.92
C PHE A 106 -22.02 -28.44 -16.42
N TRP A 107 -22.11 -29.47 -17.27
CA TRP A 107 -20.94 -30.21 -17.72
C TRP A 107 -20.04 -29.44 -18.70
N ALA A 108 -20.59 -28.48 -19.43
CA ALA A 108 -19.79 -27.61 -20.28
C ALA A 108 -18.76 -26.78 -19.48
N HIS A 109 -19.12 -26.30 -18.29
CA HIS A 109 -18.18 -25.60 -17.40
C HIS A 109 -18.67 -25.63 -15.93
N PRO A 110 -18.35 -26.67 -15.15
CA PRO A 110 -18.92 -26.89 -13.81
C PRO A 110 -18.66 -25.75 -12.81
N ALA A 111 -17.45 -25.18 -12.79
CA ALA A 111 -17.15 -24.05 -11.92
C ALA A 111 -18.03 -22.82 -12.24
N ARG A 112 -18.15 -22.45 -13.51
CA ARG A 112 -19.07 -21.39 -13.95
C ARG A 112 -20.52 -21.73 -13.61
N ALA A 113 -20.94 -22.97 -13.81
CA ALA A 113 -22.28 -23.41 -13.46
C ALA A 113 -22.56 -23.28 -11.95
N PHE A 114 -21.58 -23.54 -11.08
CA PHE A 114 -21.72 -23.27 -9.64
C PHE A 114 -21.99 -21.78 -9.37
N PHE A 115 -21.20 -20.86 -9.94
CA PHE A 115 -21.46 -19.41 -9.78
C PHE A 115 -22.84 -19.01 -10.31
N GLN A 116 -23.21 -19.45 -11.50
CA GLN A 116 -24.42 -19.00 -12.18
C GLN A 116 -25.70 -19.67 -11.64
N MET A 117 -25.66 -20.97 -11.37
CA MET A 117 -26.83 -21.75 -10.97
C MET A 117 -26.98 -21.81 -9.45
N ARG A 118 -25.87 -21.97 -8.70
CA ARG A 118 -25.93 -22.11 -7.23
C ARG A 118 -25.85 -20.78 -6.49
N LEU A 119 -25.00 -19.84 -6.95
CA LEU A 119 -24.83 -18.52 -6.33
C LEU A 119 -25.59 -17.40 -7.04
N GLN A 120 -26.13 -17.65 -8.24
CA GLN A 120 -26.78 -16.63 -9.10
C GLN A 120 -25.88 -15.44 -9.44
N VAL A 121 -24.56 -15.65 -9.42
CA VAL A 121 -23.54 -14.63 -9.75
C VAL A 121 -23.14 -14.75 -11.22
N ASN A 122 -23.28 -13.65 -11.96
CA ASN A 122 -22.88 -13.54 -13.36
C ASN A 122 -21.99 -12.31 -13.55
N PHE A 123 -20.70 -12.51 -13.81
CA PHE A 123 -19.78 -11.44 -14.18
C PHE A 123 -20.01 -11.09 -15.66
N ARG A 124 -20.90 -10.12 -15.91
CA ARG A 124 -21.07 -9.53 -17.25
C ARG A 124 -20.10 -8.36 -17.35
N SER A 125 -19.12 -8.47 -18.24
CA SER A 125 -18.30 -7.36 -18.69
C SER A 125 -19.10 -6.43 -19.60
#